data_AF-A0A5B0N308-F1
#
_entry.id   AF-A0A5B0N308-F1
#
_cell.length_a   1.000
_cell.length_b   1.000
_cell.length_c   1.000
_cell.angle_alpha   90.00
_cell.angle_beta   90.00
_cell.angle_gamma   90.00
#
_symmetry.space_group_name_H-M   'P 1'
#
loop_
_entity.id
_entity.type
_entity.pdbx_description
1 polymer ?
#
loop_
_entity_poly.entity_id
_entity_poly.type
_entity_poly.pdbx_seq_one_letter_code
_entity_poly.pdbx_strand_id
1 'polypeptide(L)'
;MMTSHPNISPFSGEASILAERALKLPLYTKLTGKRLVLASSSPRRLKILRDIGINPEVIPSRFEENLDHSSFEDPEFPEGKGLRYAAATASEKAIDVYTRLVVASPDHPPDLVIAADTVLQTFFPGPGELPKILEKPDSPADQLSMLEELMNAPPETRVSAVTGVAIVYPTLASPGYTVKTLGETSRLWFGDVGRESLVAYVSQGEGIDRAGGISIEGVGSQLIRRIDGDWNNVVGFPAFAFVQFLKKVMAEDSDFLDD
;
A
#
# COMPACT_ATOMS: atom_id res chain seq x y z
N MET A 1 -31.15 2.58 -28.58
CA MET A 1 -31.22 3.37 -27.32
C MET A 1 -29.80 3.62 -26.88
N MET A 2 -29.33 4.85 -27.03
CA MET A 2 -28.01 5.29 -26.57
C MET A 2 -28.06 5.52 -25.06
N THR A 3 -27.28 4.77 -24.28
CA THR A 3 -27.14 5.00 -22.85
C THR A 3 -26.03 6.02 -22.62
N SER A 4 -26.45 7.23 -22.24
CA SER A 4 -25.61 8.34 -21.82
C SER A 4 -24.66 7.95 -20.70
N HIS A 5 -23.37 8.21 -20.87
CA HIS A 5 -22.40 8.19 -19.78
C HIS A 5 -22.68 9.37 -18.83
N PRO A 6 -22.64 9.19 -17.50
CA PRO A 6 -22.75 10.30 -16.59
C PRO A 6 -21.48 11.16 -16.68
N ASN A 7 -21.70 12.42 -17.07
CA ASN A 7 -20.74 13.51 -17.00
C ASN A 7 -20.15 13.58 -15.58
N ILE A 8 -18.83 13.36 -15.46
CA ILE A 8 -18.09 13.67 -14.24
C ILE A 8 -17.95 15.19 -14.20
N SER A 9 -18.71 15.83 -13.31
CA SER A 9 -18.68 17.27 -13.07
C SER A 9 -17.28 17.71 -12.64
N PRO A 10 -16.77 18.85 -13.12
CA PRO A 10 -15.59 19.49 -12.54
C PRO A 10 -15.93 20.01 -11.13
N PHE A 11 -14.94 19.93 -10.25
CA PHE A 11 -14.96 20.25 -8.83
C PHE A 11 -15.69 21.58 -8.50
N SER A 12 -16.66 21.52 -7.60
CA SER A 12 -17.22 22.68 -6.90
C SER A 12 -17.38 22.35 -5.42
N GLY A 13 -16.49 22.87 -4.58
CA GLY A 13 -16.53 22.78 -3.11
C GLY A 13 -15.23 22.24 -2.53
N GLU A 14 -14.54 23.05 -1.71
CA GLU A 14 -13.39 22.66 -0.90
C GLU A 14 -13.80 21.52 0.05
N ALA A 15 -13.64 20.27 -0.40
CA ALA A 15 -13.82 19.13 0.49
C ALA A 15 -12.69 19.20 1.53
N SER A 16 -13.07 19.34 2.80
CA SER A 16 -12.11 19.33 3.91
C SER A 16 -11.20 18.10 3.80
N ILE A 17 -9.90 18.39 3.87
CA ILE A 17 -8.82 17.39 3.78
C ILE A 17 -8.78 16.56 5.07
N LEU A 18 -9.34 17.09 6.15
CA LEU A 18 -9.68 16.32 7.34
C LEU A 18 -11.12 15.84 7.25
N ALA A 19 -11.33 14.53 7.41
CA ALA A 19 -12.68 14.01 7.59
C ALA A 19 -13.22 14.45 8.96
N GLU A 20 -14.55 14.57 9.12
CA GLU A 20 -15.20 14.96 10.39
C GLU A 20 -14.76 14.11 11.60
N ARG A 21 -14.36 12.86 11.34
CA ARG A 21 -13.87 11.89 12.32
C ARG A 21 -12.38 12.05 12.69
N ALA A 22 -11.67 13.02 12.13
CA ALA A 22 -10.25 13.22 12.42
C ALA A 22 -10.05 13.45 13.92
N LEU A 23 -9.03 12.79 14.48
CA LEU A 23 -8.68 12.98 15.88
C LEU A 23 -8.13 14.40 16.09
N LYS A 24 -8.38 14.98 17.25
CA LYS A 24 -7.84 16.29 17.63
C LYS A 24 -6.39 16.17 18.12
N LEU A 25 -5.47 15.82 17.21
CA LEU A 25 -4.03 15.72 17.48
C LEU A 25 -3.27 16.82 16.73
N PRO A 26 -2.10 17.27 17.23
CA PRO A 26 -1.28 18.29 16.56
C PRO A 26 -0.98 17.97 15.08
N LEU A 27 -0.78 16.69 14.77
CA LEU A 27 -0.60 16.21 13.40
C LEU A 27 -1.75 16.65 12.47
N TYR A 28 -3.01 16.42 12.86
CA TYR A 28 -4.15 16.76 12.00
C TYR A 28 -4.33 18.27 11.88
N THR A 29 -4.02 19.03 12.95
CA THR A 29 -3.97 20.49 12.87
C THR A 29 -2.95 20.95 11.82
N LYS A 30 -1.74 20.36 11.81
CA LYS A 30 -0.67 20.69 10.85
C LYS A 30 -1.05 20.33 9.40
N LEU A 31 -1.88 19.30 9.21
CA LEU A 31 -2.42 18.91 7.90
C LEU A 31 -3.59 19.81 7.41
N THR A 32 -4.15 20.66 8.28
CA THR A 32 -5.31 21.49 7.93
C THR A 32 -4.90 22.54 6.89
N GLY A 33 -5.66 22.63 5.79
CA GLY A 33 -5.38 23.58 4.70
C GLY A 33 -4.24 23.16 3.76
N LYS A 34 -3.60 22.00 3.99
CA LYS A 34 -2.50 21.47 3.16
C LYS A 34 -3.05 20.54 2.08
N ARG A 35 -2.65 20.71 0.82
CA ARG A 35 -3.01 19.83 -0.30
C ARG A 35 -2.31 18.47 -0.18
N LEU A 36 -3.06 17.46 0.24
CA LEU A 36 -2.59 16.08 0.31
C LEU A 36 -3.03 15.27 -0.91
N VAL A 37 -2.12 14.48 -1.46
CA VAL A 37 -2.36 13.62 -2.63
C VAL A 37 -2.02 12.17 -2.29
N LEU A 38 -2.91 11.25 -2.63
CA LEU A 38 -2.68 9.81 -2.64
C LEU A 38 -2.27 9.39 -4.05
N ALA A 39 -1.01 8.97 -4.21
CA ALA A 39 -0.41 8.45 -5.43
C ALA A 39 -0.83 7.00 -5.74
N SER A 40 -2.11 6.66 -5.59
CA SER A 40 -2.62 5.29 -5.77
C SER A 40 -4.06 5.26 -6.27
N SER A 41 -4.35 4.36 -7.21
CA SER A 41 -5.72 4.05 -7.64
C SER A 41 -6.48 3.10 -6.70
N SER A 42 -5.83 2.60 -5.64
CA SER A 42 -6.44 1.59 -4.76
C SER A 42 -7.58 2.18 -3.91
N PRO A 43 -8.84 1.72 -4.09
CA PRO A 43 -9.96 2.19 -3.28
C PRO A 43 -9.80 1.81 -1.81
N ARG A 44 -9.09 0.71 -1.51
CA ARG A 44 -8.82 0.26 -0.13
C ARG A 44 -7.92 1.24 0.61
N ARG A 45 -6.84 1.70 -0.02
CA ARG A 45 -5.92 2.67 0.58
C ARG A 45 -6.60 4.00 0.86
N LEU A 46 -7.41 4.49 -0.09
CA LEU A 46 -8.22 5.69 0.10
C LEU A 46 -9.19 5.53 1.27
N LYS A 47 -9.88 4.39 1.35
CA LYS A 47 -10.80 4.11 2.45
C LYS A 47 -10.08 4.13 3.80
N ILE A 48 -8.94 3.46 3.92
CA ILE A 48 -8.14 3.43 5.16
C ILE A 48 -7.72 4.84 5.57
N LEU A 49 -7.19 5.65 4.65
CA LEU A 49 -6.79 7.03 4.95
C LEU A 49 -7.98 7.86 5.44
N ARG A 50 -9.14 7.74 4.80
CA ARG A 50 -10.37 8.43 5.22
C ARG A 50 -10.86 7.96 6.59
N ASP A 51 -10.76 6.67 6.87
CA ASP A 51 -11.14 6.11 8.16
C ASP A 51 -10.28 6.66 9.31
N ILE A 52 -9.00 6.96 9.05
CA ILE A 52 -8.11 7.64 10.02
C ILE A 52 -8.16 9.17 9.94
N GLY A 53 -9.12 9.75 9.22
CA GLY A 53 -9.35 11.20 9.22
C GLY A 53 -8.61 11.99 8.12
N ILE A 54 -7.93 11.32 7.19
CA ILE A 54 -7.17 11.96 6.09
C ILE A 54 -7.92 11.74 4.78
N ASN A 55 -8.31 12.82 4.10
CA ASN A 55 -9.10 12.79 2.87
C ASN A 55 -8.30 13.41 1.70
N PRO A 56 -7.32 12.69 1.13
CA PRO A 56 -6.46 13.22 0.07
C PRO A 56 -7.15 13.24 -1.29
N GLU A 57 -6.63 14.08 -2.20
CA GLU A 57 -6.88 13.98 -3.63
C GLU A 57 -6.27 12.68 -4.18
N VAL A 58 -6.96 11.99 -5.09
CA VAL A 58 -6.45 10.72 -5.65
C VAL A 58 -5.87 10.98 -7.04
N ILE A 59 -4.55 10.82 -7.16
CA ILE A 59 -3.83 10.98 -8.43
C ILE A 59 -2.92 9.77 -8.61
N PRO A 60 -3.33 8.73 -9.35
CA PRO A 60 -2.49 7.55 -9.56
C PRO A 60 -1.15 7.90 -10.22
N SER A 61 -0.09 7.19 -9.79
CA SER A 61 1.21 7.26 -10.45
C SER A 61 1.18 6.63 -11.84
N ARG A 62 2.06 7.10 -12.71
CA ARG A 62 2.36 6.54 -14.04
C ARG A 62 3.64 5.70 -14.05
N PHE A 63 4.29 5.52 -12.91
CA PHE A 63 5.48 4.69 -12.78
C PHE A 63 5.15 3.24 -13.13
N GLU A 64 5.89 2.67 -14.08
CA GLU A 64 5.83 1.25 -14.39
C GLU A 64 6.52 0.48 -13.26
N GLU A 65 5.83 -0.45 -12.59
CA GLU A 65 6.35 -1.22 -11.45
C GLU A 65 7.40 -2.27 -11.88
N ASN A 66 8.46 -1.82 -12.52
CA ASN A 66 9.45 -2.63 -13.22
C ASN A 66 10.84 -2.58 -12.58
N LEU A 67 10.94 -2.15 -11.32
CA LEU A 67 12.19 -2.18 -10.56
C LEU A 67 12.70 -3.63 -10.49
N ASP A 68 13.99 -3.81 -10.79
CA ASP A 68 14.61 -5.13 -10.75
C ASP A 68 14.67 -5.65 -9.32
N HIS A 69 14.02 -6.78 -9.07
CA HIS A 69 13.97 -7.43 -7.76
C HIS A 69 15.37 -7.79 -7.25
N SER A 70 16.32 -8.08 -8.14
CA SER A 70 17.70 -8.43 -7.76
C SER A 70 18.44 -7.26 -7.10
N SER A 71 18.04 -6.02 -7.41
CA SER A 71 18.65 -4.80 -6.85
C SER A 71 18.35 -4.60 -5.36
N PHE A 72 17.43 -5.38 -4.79
CA PHE A 72 17.03 -5.30 -3.39
C PHE A 72 17.53 -6.49 -2.56
N GLU A 73 18.41 -7.30 -3.12
CA GLU A 73 19.06 -8.39 -2.40
C GLU A 73 20.10 -7.86 -1.42
N ASP A 74 20.09 -8.44 -0.22
CA ASP A 74 21.03 -8.12 0.85
C ASP A 74 21.41 -9.45 1.50
N PRO A 75 22.64 -9.94 1.31
CA PRO A 75 23.09 -11.19 1.89
C PRO A 75 23.10 -11.18 3.42
N GLU A 76 23.21 -10.02 4.07
CA GLU A 76 23.20 -9.90 5.53
C GLU A 76 21.78 -9.89 6.09
N PHE A 77 20.82 -9.33 5.33
CA PHE A 77 19.40 -9.23 5.70
C PHE A 77 18.46 -9.60 4.55
N PRO A 78 18.44 -10.89 4.13
CA PRO A 78 17.66 -11.32 2.98
C PRO A 78 16.15 -11.18 3.18
N GLU A 79 15.65 -11.34 4.40
CA GLU A 79 14.24 -11.19 4.75
C GLU A 79 13.71 -9.76 4.55
N GLY A 80 14.62 -8.77 4.50
CA GLY A 80 14.30 -7.37 4.24
C GLY A 80 14.02 -7.05 2.76
N LYS A 81 14.19 -8.01 1.83
CA LYS A 81 14.05 -7.78 0.38
C LYS A 81 12.69 -7.18 0.03
N GLY A 82 11.59 -7.78 0.50
CA GLY A 82 10.25 -7.28 0.24
C GLY A 82 10.02 -5.87 0.78
N LEU A 83 10.56 -5.54 1.96
CA LEU A 83 10.44 -4.21 2.55
C LEU A 83 11.19 -3.16 1.73
N ARG A 84 12.43 -3.46 1.33
CA ARG A 84 13.25 -2.57 0.49
C ARG A 84 12.59 -2.35 -0.87
N TYR A 85 12.13 -3.42 -1.51
CA TYR A 85 11.43 -3.35 -2.79
C TYR A 85 10.14 -2.53 -2.72
N ALA A 86 9.28 -2.81 -1.74
CA ALA A 86 8.01 -2.09 -1.58
C ALA A 86 8.24 -0.61 -1.24
N ALA A 87 9.21 -0.29 -0.38
CA ALA A 87 9.54 1.10 -0.04
C ALA A 87 10.11 1.87 -1.24
N ALA A 88 10.97 1.24 -2.05
CA ALA A 88 11.51 1.84 -3.27
C ALA A 88 10.41 2.07 -4.31
N THR A 89 9.56 1.07 -4.57
CA THR A 89 8.43 1.17 -5.49
C THR A 89 7.45 2.27 -5.05
N ALA A 90 7.14 2.36 -3.76
CA ALA A 90 6.33 3.44 -3.22
C ALA A 90 7.01 4.82 -3.41
N SER A 91 8.33 4.90 -3.23
CA SER A 91 9.09 6.14 -3.42
C SER A 91 8.99 6.64 -4.87
N GLU A 92 9.24 5.77 -5.85
CA GLU A 92 9.13 6.11 -7.27
C GLU A 92 7.71 6.58 -7.63
N LYS A 93 6.68 5.90 -7.11
CA LYS A 93 5.28 6.30 -7.30
C LYS A 93 4.99 7.70 -6.75
N ALA A 94 5.49 8.00 -5.55
CA ALA A 94 5.29 9.32 -4.93
C ALA A 94 6.06 10.42 -5.67
N ILE A 95 7.31 10.14 -6.08
CA ILE A 95 8.16 11.07 -6.82
C ILE A 95 7.58 11.40 -8.20
N ASP A 96 7.11 10.40 -8.95
CA ASP A 96 6.42 10.60 -10.24
C ASP A 96 5.25 11.57 -10.10
N VAL A 97 4.38 11.33 -9.10
CA VAL A 97 3.20 12.18 -8.88
C VAL A 97 3.61 13.58 -8.44
N TYR A 98 4.53 13.69 -7.47
CA TYR A 98 4.99 14.99 -6.96
C TYR A 98 5.61 15.84 -8.07
N THR A 99 6.61 15.31 -8.77
CA THR A 99 7.35 16.05 -9.81
C THR A 99 6.43 16.46 -10.96
N ARG A 100 5.54 15.57 -11.40
CA ARG A 100 4.55 15.89 -12.44
C ARG A 100 3.60 17.00 -12.03
N LEU A 101 3.15 17.03 -10.77
CA LEU A 101 2.23 18.07 -10.29
C LEU A 101 2.93 19.41 -10.07
N VAL A 102 4.17 19.40 -9.56
CA VAL A 102 4.99 20.62 -9.44
C VAL A 102 5.20 21.26 -10.82
N VAL A 103 5.50 20.45 -11.85
CA VAL A 103 5.68 20.96 -13.22
C VAL A 103 4.34 21.45 -13.83
N ALA A 104 3.25 20.70 -13.61
CA ALA A 104 1.95 21.04 -14.18
C ALA A 104 1.27 22.24 -13.50
N SER A 105 1.57 22.50 -12.23
CA SER A 105 0.98 23.60 -11.46
C SER A 105 1.98 24.16 -10.43
N PRO A 106 2.99 24.92 -10.88
CA PRO A 106 4.05 25.46 -10.01
C PRO A 106 3.52 26.38 -8.89
N ASP A 107 2.41 27.06 -9.14
CA ASP A 107 1.77 27.96 -8.16
C ASP A 107 0.89 27.23 -7.15
N HIS A 108 0.64 25.93 -7.36
CA HIS A 108 -0.18 25.10 -6.48
C HIS A 108 0.34 23.66 -6.37
N PRO A 109 1.60 23.45 -5.95
CA PRO A 109 2.16 22.12 -5.79
C PRO A 109 1.48 21.39 -4.61
N PRO A 110 1.53 20.05 -4.58
CA PRO A 110 1.06 19.29 -3.41
C PRO A 110 1.98 19.55 -2.19
N ASP A 111 1.38 19.74 -1.02
CA ASP A 111 2.11 19.85 0.25
C ASP A 111 2.60 18.47 0.74
N LEU A 112 1.87 17.41 0.40
CA LEU A 112 2.25 16.04 0.72
C LEU A 112 1.72 15.07 -0.32
N VAL A 113 2.60 14.25 -0.90
CA VAL A 113 2.22 13.10 -1.71
C VAL A 113 2.49 11.83 -0.91
N ILE A 114 1.50 10.95 -0.83
CA ILE A 114 1.55 9.66 -0.12
C ILE A 114 1.44 8.55 -1.15
N ALA A 115 2.38 7.62 -1.17
CA ALA A 115 2.29 6.40 -1.96
C ALA A 115 2.49 5.18 -1.08
N ALA A 116 1.94 4.05 -1.50
CA ALA A 116 2.22 2.77 -0.85
C ALA A 116 2.28 1.66 -1.89
N ASP A 117 3.11 0.67 -1.58
CA ASP A 117 3.25 -0.56 -2.34
C ASP A 117 3.17 -1.75 -1.39
N THR A 118 2.40 -2.77 -1.76
CA THR A 118 2.13 -3.92 -0.89
C THR A 118 2.38 -5.20 -1.67
N VAL A 119 3.29 -6.02 -1.15
CA VAL A 119 3.60 -7.33 -1.71
C VAL A 119 3.29 -8.41 -0.68
N LEU A 120 2.93 -9.60 -1.16
CA LEU A 120 2.92 -10.80 -0.33
C LEU A 120 4.24 -11.54 -0.54
N GLN A 121 4.83 -12.09 0.52
CA GLN A 121 6.00 -12.95 0.40
C GLN A 121 5.92 -14.16 1.32
N THR A 122 6.59 -15.25 0.97
CA THR A 122 6.74 -16.41 1.85
C THR A 122 7.56 -16.02 3.08
N PHE A 123 7.15 -16.46 4.27
CA PHE A 123 7.77 -16.09 5.54
C PHE A 123 8.86 -17.08 5.96
N PHE A 124 8.60 -18.39 5.80
CA PHE A 124 9.54 -19.46 6.11
C PHE A 124 9.54 -20.49 4.97
N PRO A 125 10.40 -20.31 3.98
CA PRO A 125 10.53 -21.27 2.88
C PRO A 125 11.23 -22.58 3.35
N GLY A 126 12.12 -22.50 4.33
CA GLY A 126 12.84 -23.64 4.91
C GLY A 126 14.26 -23.25 5.34
N PRO A 127 15.03 -24.14 6.00
CA PRO A 127 16.43 -23.88 6.31
C PRO A 127 17.25 -23.64 5.03
N GLY A 128 17.84 -22.44 4.89
CA GLY A 128 18.68 -22.09 3.74
C GLY A 128 17.92 -21.54 2.53
N GLU A 129 16.61 -21.35 2.62
CA GLU A 129 15.79 -20.75 1.55
C GLU A 129 15.44 -19.28 1.87
N LEU A 130 15.22 -18.48 0.82
CA LEU A 130 14.93 -17.04 0.93
C LEU A 130 13.44 -16.75 0.70
N PRO A 131 12.86 -15.74 1.39
CA PRO A 131 11.51 -15.27 1.11
C PRO A 131 11.31 -14.97 -0.37
N LYS A 132 10.24 -15.53 -0.95
CA LYS A 132 9.83 -15.30 -2.33
C LYS A 132 8.64 -14.36 -2.36
N ILE A 133 8.74 -13.28 -3.13
CA ILE A 133 7.61 -12.41 -3.45
C ILE A 133 6.60 -13.21 -4.28
N LEU A 134 5.33 -13.18 -3.85
CA LEU A 134 4.23 -13.84 -4.51
C LEU A 134 3.61 -12.88 -5.52
N GLU A 135 3.71 -13.25 -6.80
CA GLU A 135 3.12 -12.51 -7.90
C GLU A 135 1.60 -12.71 -7.99
N LYS A 136 0.97 -12.00 -8.92
CA LYS A 136 -0.43 -12.24 -9.28
C LYS A 136 -0.52 -13.53 -10.11
N PRO A 137 -1.59 -14.33 -9.95
CA PRO A 137 -1.81 -15.49 -10.80
C PRO A 137 -2.13 -15.09 -12.24
N ASP A 138 -1.64 -15.86 -13.20
CA ASP A 138 -1.89 -15.64 -14.64
C ASP A 138 -3.27 -16.15 -15.08
N SER A 139 -3.83 -17.11 -14.34
CA SER A 139 -5.11 -17.74 -14.66
C SER A 139 -5.79 -18.30 -13.41
N PRO A 140 -7.10 -18.62 -13.45
CA PRO A 140 -7.77 -19.30 -12.34
C PRO A 140 -7.12 -20.65 -11.98
N ALA A 141 -6.60 -21.39 -12.96
CA ALA A 141 -5.91 -22.66 -12.71
C ALA A 141 -4.56 -22.45 -11.99
N ASP A 142 -3.85 -21.40 -12.37
CA ASP A 142 -2.62 -20.96 -11.69
C ASP A 142 -2.93 -20.49 -10.27
N GLN A 143 -3.98 -19.67 -10.08
CA GLN A 143 -4.44 -19.23 -8.77
C GLN A 143 -4.77 -20.42 -7.85
N LEU A 144 -5.49 -21.42 -8.35
CA LEU A 144 -5.79 -22.63 -7.57
C LEU A 144 -4.50 -23.36 -7.18
N SER A 145 -3.55 -23.50 -8.11
CA SER A 145 -2.28 -24.19 -7.87
C SER A 145 -1.44 -23.46 -6.82
N MET A 146 -1.35 -22.13 -6.91
CA MET A 146 -0.69 -21.28 -5.91
C MET A 146 -1.32 -21.43 -4.53
N LEU A 147 -2.66 -21.36 -4.44
CA LEU A 147 -3.36 -21.51 -3.17
C LEU A 147 -3.18 -22.92 -2.59
N GLU A 148 -3.22 -23.96 -3.41
CA GLU A 148 -2.95 -25.33 -2.97
C GLU A 148 -1.52 -25.49 -2.46
N GLU A 149 -0.53 -24.87 -3.10
CA GLU A 149 0.86 -24.86 -2.62
C GLU A 149 0.96 -24.18 -1.24
N LEU A 150 0.35 -23.00 -1.08
CA LEU A 150 0.33 -22.26 0.18
C LEU A 150 -0.38 -23.02 1.31
N MET A 151 -1.45 -23.75 0.98
CA MET A 151 -2.29 -24.48 1.95
C MET A 151 -1.72 -25.85 2.34
N ASN A 152 -0.99 -26.50 1.43
CA ASN A 152 -0.33 -27.79 1.69
C ASN A 152 1.06 -27.61 2.32
N ALA A 153 1.60 -26.40 2.33
CA ALA A 153 2.82 -26.10 3.06
C ALA A 153 2.62 -26.37 4.56
N PRO A 154 3.69 -26.71 5.31
CA PRO A 154 3.59 -26.93 6.75
C PRO A 154 2.81 -25.82 7.47
N PRO A 155 2.08 -26.09 8.57
CA PRO A 155 1.31 -25.07 9.30
C PRO A 155 2.12 -23.83 9.76
N GLU A 156 3.44 -23.92 9.69
CA GLU A 156 4.40 -22.87 9.99
C GLU A 156 4.83 -22.04 8.77
N THR A 157 4.64 -22.52 7.54
CA THR A 157 4.85 -21.77 6.30
C THR A 157 3.78 -20.70 6.22
N ARG A 158 4.19 -19.46 6.49
CA ARG A 158 3.31 -18.29 6.57
C ARG A 158 3.55 -17.40 5.37
N VAL A 159 2.59 -16.54 5.10
CA VAL A 159 2.76 -15.43 4.16
C VAL A 159 2.85 -14.15 4.98
N SER A 160 3.68 -13.22 4.54
CA SER A 160 3.77 -11.89 5.10
C SER A 160 3.23 -10.89 4.09
N ALA A 161 2.29 -10.05 4.51
CA ALA A 161 1.96 -8.82 3.82
C ALA A 161 2.99 -7.76 4.22
N VAL A 162 3.73 -7.29 3.23
CA VAL A 162 4.79 -6.30 3.39
C VAL A 162 4.38 -5.04 2.65
N THR A 163 4.22 -3.94 3.37
CA THR A 163 3.90 -2.64 2.76
C THR A 163 5.02 -1.64 2.99
N GLY A 164 5.53 -1.07 1.91
CA GLY A 164 6.32 0.16 1.93
C GLY A 164 5.42 1.35 1.72
N VAL A 165 5.56 2.39 2.55
CA VAL A 165 4.90 3.70 2.34
C VAL A 165 5.98 4.74 2.13
N ALA A 166 5.76 5.62 1.16
CA ALA A 166 6.60 6.78 0.93
C ALA A 166 5.77 8.06 1.06
N ILE A 167 6.38 9.08 1.64
CA ILE A 167 5.87 10.45 1.60
C ILE A 167 6.87 11.34 0.87
N VAL A 168 6.36 12.27 0.09
CA VAL A 168 7.13 13.32 -0.58
C VAL A 168 6.52 14.68 -0.24
N TYR A 169 7.35 15.61 0.23
CA TYR A 169 6.95 16.98 0.59
C TYR A 169 8.05 17.97 0.17
N PRO A 170 7.70 19.23 -0.13
CA PRO A 170 8.65 20.25 -0.57
C PRO A 170 9.68 20.58 0.51
N THR A 171 10.91 20.88 0.11
CA THR A 171 11.97 21.44 0.96
C THR A 171 12.81 22.45 0.19
N LEU A 172 13.58 23.29 0.89
CA LEU A 172 14.46 24.27 0.26
C LEU A 172 15.76 23.65 -0.29
N ALA A 173 16.08 22.42 0.13
CA ALA A 173 17.26 21.70 -0.34
C ALA A 173 17.02 21.07 -1.72
N SER A 174 18.04 21.04 -2.57
CA SER A 174 17.99 20.29 -3.84
C SER A 174 17.66 18.81 -3.58
N PRO A 175 16.70 18.18 -4.29
CA PRO A 175 16.07 18.61 -5.56
C PRO A 175 14.78 19.45 -5.42
N GLY A 176 14.51 20.03 -4.25
CA GLY A 176 13.29 20.81 -3.96
C GLY A 176 12.20 20.00 -3.26
N TYR A 177 12.54 18.79 -2.81
CA TYR A 177 11.67 17.92 -2.03
C TYR A 177 12.48 16.91 -1.22
N THR A 178 11.84 16.38 -0.19
CA THR A 178 12.35 15.29 0.62
C THR A 178 11.46 14.06 0.47
N VAL A 179 12.09 12.89 0.46
CA VAL A 179 11.40 11.60 0.49
C VAL A 179 11.68 10.93 1.83
N LYS A 180 10.64 10.47 2.50
CA LYS A 180 10.77 9.63 3.70
C LYS A 180 9.95 8.37 3.50
N THR A 181 10.44 7.24 4.02
CA THR A 181 9.77 5.95 3.89
C THR A 181 9.54 5.29 5.25
N LEU A 182 8.53 4.44 5.31
CA LEU A 182 8.32 3.47 6.38
C LEU A 182 8.01 2.11 5.77
N GLY A 183 8.26 1.05 6.53
CA GLY A 183 7.89 -0.31 6.17
C GLY A 183 7.10 -0.97 7.29
N GLU A 184 6.11 -1.77 6.93
CA GLU A 184 5.30 -2.57 7.87
C GLU A 184 5.15 -4.00 7.37
N THR A 185 5.15 -4.96 8.29
CA THR A 185 5.00 -6.39 7.96
C THR A 185 3.97 -7.02 8.86
N SER A 186 3.03 -7.77 8.27
CA SER A 186 2.00 -8.49 9.02
C SER A 186 1.89 -9.91 8.51
N ARG A 187 1.87 -10.87 9.43
CA ARG A 187 1.92 -12.30 9.12
C ARG A 187 0.50 -12.84 8.99
N LEU A 188 0.35 -13.79 8.08
CA LEU A 188 -0.90 -14.42 7.68
C LEU A 188 -0.79 -15.93 7.83
N TRP A 189 -1.83 -16.53 8.40
CA TRP A 189 -1.99 -17.97 8.48
C TRP A 189 -3.27 -18.34 7.78
N PHE A 190 -3.16 -19.27 6.85
CA PHE A 190 -4.31 -19.85 6.21
C PHE A 190 -4.92 -20.95 7.08
N GLY A 191 -6.22 -21.18 6.91
CA GLY A 191 -6.94 -22.28 7.55
C GLY A 191 -6.83 -23.56 6.74
N ASP A 192 -7.02 -24.71 7.40
CA ASP A 192 -7.27 -25.97 6.70
C ASP A 192 -8.73 -25.98 6.20
N VAL A 193 -8.91 -25.44 4.98
CA VAL A 193 -10.24 -25.21 4.37
C VAL A 193 -10.64 -26.28 3.36
N GLY A 194 -9.73 -27.18 3.00
CA GLY A 194 -9.92 -28.19 1.97
C GLY A 194 -10.03 -27.65 0.54
N ARG A 195 -9.81 -28.54 -0.44
CA ARG A 195 -9.80 -28.21 -1.88
C ARG A 195 -11.13 -27.63 -2.39
N GLU A 196 -12.26 -28.08 -1.85
CA GLU A 196 -13.59 -27.59 -2.25
C GLU A 196 -13.71 -26.08 -2.04
N SER A 197 -13.28 -25.57 -0.87
CA SER A 197 -13.28 -24.15 -0.54
C SER A 197 -12.35 -23.35 -1.46
N LEU A 198 -11.19 -23.90 -1.82
CA LEU A 198 -10.25 -23.25 -2.74
C LEU A 198 -10.84 -23.10 -4.14
N VAL A 199 -11.45 -24.17 -4.67
CA VAL A 199 -12.12 -24.14 -5.98
C VAL A 199 -13.27 -23.13 -5.97
N ALA A 200 -14.09 -23.14 -4.91
CA ALA A 200 -15.16 -22.17 -4.74
C ALA A 200 -14.62 -20.73 -4.70
N TYR A 201 -13.56 -20.46 -3.96
CA TYR A 201 -12.93 -19.15 -3.88
C TYR A 201 -12.39 -18.67 -5.24
N VAL A 202 -11.63 -19.52 -5.94
CA VAL A 202 -11.10 -19.22 -7.27
C VAL A 202 -12.21 -18.91 -8.26
N SER A 203 -13.34 -19.61 -8.19
CA SER A 203 -14.51 -19.35 -9.05
C SER A 203 -15.14 -17.97 -8.84
N GLN A 204 -14.95 -17.35 -7.67
CA GLN A 204 -15.42 -15.99 -7.39
C GLN A 204 -14.52 -14.92 -8.01
N GLY A 205 -13.27 -15.26 -8.36
CA GLY A 205 -12.33 -14.34 -9.00
C GLY A 205 -11.78 -13.24 -8.08
N GLU A 206 -12.05 -13.25 -6.77
CA GLU A 206 -11.68 -12.15 -5.86
C GLU A 206 -10.16 -11.95 -5.72
N GLY A 207 -9.37 -12.99 -5.99
CA GLY A 207 -7.92 -13.01 -5.83
C GLY A 207 -7.10 -12.95 -7.11
N ILE A 208 -7.72 -12.99 -8.30
CA ILE A 208 -6.98 -13.12 -9.58
C ILE A 208 -6.08 -11.90 -9.85
N ASP A 209 -6.47 -10.72 -9.40
CA ASP A 209 -5.74 -9.47 -9.58
C ASP A 209 -4.83 -9.11 -8.40
N ARG A 210 -4.59 -10.07 -7.48
CA ARG A 210 -3.88 -9.85 -6.22
C ARG A 210 -2.64 -10.72 -6.08
N ALA A 211 -1.60 -10.14 -5.49
CA ALA A 211 -0.40 -10.85 -5.09
C ALA A 211 -0.77 -12.07 -4.23
N GLY A 212 -0.18 -13.23 -4.54
CA GLY A 212 -0.47 -14.49 -3.85
C GLY A 212 -1.86 -15.07 -4.14
N GLY A 213 -2.60 -14.53 -5.11
CA GLY A 213 -3.88 -15.07 -5.55
C GLY A 213 -4.99 -14.96 -4.50
N ILE A 214 -4.86 -14.07 -3.50
CA ILE A 214 -5.80 -13.98 -2.38
C ILE A 214 -6.20 -12.54 -2.00
N SER A 215 -7.47 -12.41 -1.64
CA SER A 215 -8.06 -11.33 -0.86
C SER A 215 -8.24 -11.78 0.59
N ILE A 216 -7.76 -10.99 1.54
CA ILE A 216 -8.05 -11.23 2.97
C ILE A 216 -9.39 -10.64 3.42
N GLU A 217 -10.00 -9.83 2.56
CA GLU A 217 -11.34 -9.28 2.73
C GLU A 217 -12.36 -10.16 1.99
N GLY A 218 -13.64 -9.82 2.08
CA GLY A 218 -14.69 -10.47 1.29
C GLY A 218 -14.79 -11.97 1.56
N VAL A 219 -14.99 -12.76 0.50
CA VAL A 219 -15.14 -14.22 0.63
C VAL A 219 -13.82 -14.90 0.97
N GLY A 220 -12.68 -14.29 0.64
CA GLY A 220 -11.36 -14.80 0.97
C GLY A 220 -11.03 -14.78 2.47
N SER A 221 -11.79 -14.04 3.27
CA SER A 221 -11.72 -14.12 4.75
C SER A 221 -11.98 -15.53 5.30
N GLN A 222 -12.68 -16.39 4.53
CA GLN A 222 -12.89 -17.80 4.89
C GLN A 222 -11.60 -18.64 4.80
N LEU A 223 -10.58 -18.15 4.09
CA LEU A 223 -9.30 -18.83 3.91
C LEU A 223 -8.27 -18.48 4.99
N ILE A 224 -8.49 -17.40 5.75
CA ILE A 224 -7.52 -16.88 6.72
C ILE A 224 -7.91 -17.29 8.13
N ARG A 225 -7.02 -18.02 8.81
CA ARG A 225 -7.19 -18.46 10.20
C ARG A 225 -6.75 -17.42 11.22
N ARG A 226 -5.65 -16.72 10.95
CA ARG A 226 -5.03 -15.79 11.90
C ARG A 226 -4.23 -14.73 11.17
N ILE A 227 -4.20 -13.54 11.78
CA ILE A 227 -3.28 -12.46 11.45
C ILE A 227 -2.50 -12.08 12.71
N ASP A 228 -1.23 -11.76 12.52
CA ASP A 228 -0.34 -11.22 13.56
C ASP A 228 0.34 -9.99 12.99
N GLY A 229 -0.03 -8.82 13.50
CA GLY A 229 0.33 -7.52 12.96
C GLY A 229 -0.89 -6.63 12.68
N ASP A 230 -0.70 -5.62 11.83
CA ASP A 230 -1.71 -4.63 11.48
C ASP A 230 -2.64 -5.17 10.39
N TRP A 231 -3.94 -5.30 10.70
CA TRP A 231 -4.97 -5.64 9.72
C TRP A 231 -4.97 -4.69 8.52
N ASN A 232 -4.82 -3.37 8.74
CA ASN A 232 -4.83 -2.40 7.65
C ASN A 232 -3.62 -2.56 6.73
N ASN A 233 -2.47 -2.97 7.27
CA ASN A 233 -1.30 -3.32 6.47
C ASN A 233 -1.62 -4.47 5.50
N VAL A 234 -2.27 -5.52 5.99
CA VAL A 234 -2.69 -6.65 5.15
C VAL A 234 -3.69 -6.21 4.07
N VAL A 235 -4.61 -5.30 4.39
CA VAL A 235 -5.56 -4.72 3.42
C VAL A 235 -4.86 -3.86 2.36
N GLY A 236 -3.72 -3.24 2.72
CA GLY A 236 -2.81 -2.56 1.80
C GLY A 236 -2.32 -1.18 2.23
N PHE A 237 -2.55 -0.76 3.49
CA PHE A 237 -1.98 0.47 4.04
C PHE A 237 -1.84 0.42 5.58
N PRO A 238 -0.63 0.52 6.15
CA PRO A 238 -0.39 0.36 7.58
C PRO A 238 -0.77 1.60 8.38
N ALA A 239 -2.06 1.75 8.68
CA ALA A 239 -2.65 2.97 9.23
C ALA A 239 -1.99 3.43 10.54
N PHE A 240 -1.73 2.49 11.47
CA PHE A 240 -1.10 2.81 12.75
C PHE A 240 0.33 3.30 12.54
N ALA A 241 1.15 2.52 11.82
CA ALA A 241 2.54 2.85 11.56
C ALA A 241 2.68 4.18 10.80
N PHE A 242 1.77 4.44 9.85
CA PHE A 242 1.73 5.69 9.10
C PHE A 242 1.50 6.91 10.00
N VAL A 243 0.54 6.85 10.91
CA VAL A 243 0.29 7.98 11.84
C VAL A 243 1.49 8.21 12.77
N GLN A 244 2.13 7.15 13.28
CA GLN A 244 3.34 7.29 14.11
C GLN A 244 4.51 7.86 13.30
N PHE A 245 4.66 7.42 12.06
CA PHE A 245 5.66 7.92 11.14
C PHE A 245 5.48 9.40 10.85
N LEU A 246 4.28 9.86 10.52
CA LEU A 246 4.02 11.30 10.31
C LEU A 246 4.31 12.13 11.57
N LYS A 247 3.96 11.63 12.77
CA LYS A 247 4.31 12.31 14.03
C LYS A 247 5.81 12.41 14.23
N LYS A 248 6.55 11.35 13.90
CA LYS A 248 8.02 11.32 13.97
C LYS A 248 8.62 12.33 13.00
N VAL A 249 8.19 12.32 11.73
CA VAL A 249 8.67 13.27 10.72
C VAL A 249 8.37 14.71 11.16
N MET A 250 7.17 15.01 11.64
CA MET A 250 6.79 16.33 12.19
C MET A 250 7.65 16.77 13.38
N ALA A 251 8.21 15.83 14.16
CA ALA A 251 9.06 16.15 15.30
C ALA A 251 10.55 16.30 14.93
N GLU A 252 10.99 15.65 13.85
CA GLU A 252 12.40 15.56 13.46
C GLU A 252 12.77 16.48 12.28
N ASP A 253 11.80 16.86 11.46
CA ASP A 253 12.02 17.60 10.22
C ASP A 253 11.24 18.92 10.27
N SER A 254 11.98 20.03 10.41
CA SER A 254 11.39 21.38 10.45
C SER A 254 10.60 21.67 9.19
N ASP A 255 11.10 21.22 8.03
CA ASP A 255 10.51 21.54 6.73
C ASP A 255 9.18 20.80 6.50
N PHE A 256 8.82 19.82 7.35
CA PHE A 256 7.62 19.03 7.20
C PHE A 256 6.35 19.85 7.49
N LEU A 257 5.68 20.24 6.40
CA LEU A 257 4.44 21.02 6.40
C LEU A 257 4.59 22.38 7.08
N ASP A 258 5.75 23.02 6.89
CA ASP A 258 6.05 24.37 7.36
C ASP A 258 4.95 25.38 6.99
N ASP A 259 4.80 26.40 7.86
CA ASP A 259 3.78 27.45 7.75
C ASP A 259 4.22 28.61 6.85
#